data_AF-I3I778-F1
#
_entry.id   AF-I3I778-F1
#
_cell.length_a   1.000
_cell.length_b   1.000
_cell.length_c   1.000
_cell.angle_alpha   90.00
_cell.angle_beta   90.00
_cell.angle_gamma   90.00
#
_symmetry.space_group_name_H-M   'P 1'
#
loop_
_entity.id
_entity.type
_entity.pdbx_description
1 polymer ?
#
loop_
_entity_poly.entity_id
_entity_poly.type
_entity_poly.pdbx_seq_one_letter_code
_entity_poly.pdbx_strand_id
1 'polypeptide(L)'
;MRSLLLVFIAISLWAGGALAESSIAADTPLDSPGKPGAVINLATNNSSAFSAGSATGYEQNLLPHLQCIFRRMQREYAVQIMPWRRAYQDVKSNRIDGFFTAIPMRQIDPYAVLSSPLVLENWYWFWRNDTIAPESWREGYRLGSILGSQQETWLAEAGYKVEMSGNNLPQLIKMLQSKRIDVILADREHFIQASKELNMDLNHFQSRFFRYVPLGVYFNEQFLNQNPGFLVEFNRHITRCSSVNFVVTDYEQLQIKELLGRKIERWKRLPSLEPALVAANKTSATLSQQEINARDKQWIHAFAENDFAYSIELVNQPLSAELREMKKQAPDMITEVIVTDKRGLNVAISDMTSDYWQGDEEKFIRAYNKPANSLIFGDISYDESTKRFQLQLSVPLYTIQKFEPLGVMIFGVDVEKVLSQVQ
;
A
#
# COMPACT_ATOMS: atom_id res chain seq x y z
N MET A 1 23.54 -3.51 41.56
CA MET A 1 23.65 -3.95 42.97
C MET A 1 22.55 -3.23 43.76
N ARG A 2 21.76 -3.98 44.56
CA ARG A 2 20.43 -3.67 45.15
C ARG A 2 19.24 -3.98 44.23
N SER A 3 18.21 -4.71 44.61
CA SER A 3 18.03 -5.80 45.59
C SER A 3 16.68 -6.44 45.27
N LEU A 4 16.65 -7.77 45.19
CA LEU A 4 15.45 -8.62 45.08
C LEU A 4 14.56 -8.47 46.31
N LEU A 5 13.25 -8.59 46.14
CA LEU A 5 12.38 -9.21 47.13
C LEU A 5 11.30 -10.06 46.42
N LEU A 6 11.48 -11.38 46.48
CA LEU A 6 10.45 -12.39 46.23
C LEU A 6 9.55 -12.50 47.48
N VAL A 7 8.25 -12.66 47.29
CA VAL A 7 7.35 -13.19 48.31
C VAL A 7 6.65 -14.41 47.75
N PHE A 8 7.02 -15.57 48.28
CA PHE A 8 6.32 -16.85 48.18
C PHE A 8 5.26 -16.90 49.30
N ILE A 9 4.03 -17.30 48.97
CA ILE A 9 3.08 -17.87 49.94
C ILE A 9 2.46 -19.10 49.31
N ALA A 10 2.59 -20.22 50.01
CA ALA A 10 2.08 -21.52 49.62
C ALA A 10 1.23 -22.11 50.76
N ILE A 11 0.17 -22.81 50.36
CA ILE A 11 -0.51 -23.96 51.01
C ILE A 11 -1.50 -23.65 52.15
N SER A 12 -2.76 -24.06 51.91
CA SER A 12 -3.45 -25.00 52.80
C SER A 12 -4.64 -25.67 52.08
N LEU A 13 -4.52 -27.00 51.92
CA LEU A 13 -5.60 -27.94 51.59
C LEU A 13 -6.64 -27.98 52.72
N TRP A 14 -7.93 -28.07 52.38
CA TRP A 14 -8.92 -28.77 53.19
C TRP A 14 -9.81 -29.63 52.29
N ALA A 15 -9.88 -30.90 52.64
CA ALA A 15 -10.73 -31.93 52.04
C ALA A 15 -12.03 -32.07 52.85
N GLY A 16 -13.13 -32.36 52.17
CA GLY A 16 -14.42 -32.73 52.79
C GLY A 16 -15.45 -32.94 51.70
N GLY A 17 -15.76 -34.20 51.40
CA GLY A 17 -16.51 -34.61 50.21
C GLY A 17 -18.02 -34.80 50.41
N ALA A 18 -18.71 -35.08 49.30
CA ALA A 18 -19.85 -35.98 49.21
C ALA A 18 -20.19 -36.24 47.73
N LEU A 19 -20.48 -37.51 47.43
CA LEU A 19 -20.85 -38.06 46.13
C LEU A 19 -22.22 -37.55 45.66
N ALA A 20 -22.37 -37.24 44.38
CA ALA A 20 -23.65 -37.31 43.66
C ALA A 20 -23.40 -37.54 42.18
N GLU A 21 -24.28 -38.35 41.60
CA GLU A 21 -24.14 -39.09 40.36
C GLU A 21 -24.27 -38.26 39.09
N SER A 22 -23.82 -38.89 38.01
CA SER A 22 -23.91 -38.52 36.60
C SER A 22 -25.25 -37.90 36.17
N SER A 23 -25.17 -36.79 35.44
CA SER A 23 -26.00 -36.61 34.25
C SER A 23 -25.20 -35.85 33.18
N ILE A 24 -25.05 -36.49 32.03
CA ILE A 24 -24.60 -35.88 30.78
C ILE A 24 -25.77 -35.03 30.30
N ALA A 25 -25.63 -33.71 30.32
CA ALA A 25 -26.57 -32.79 29.72
C ALA A 25 -25.86 -31.99 28.63
N ALA A 26 -26.44 -32.09 27.45
CA ALA A 26 -26.02 -31.56 26.17
C ALA A 26 -25.80 -30.03 26.15
N ASP A 27 -24.89 -29.63 25.25
CA ASP A 27 -24.82 -28.36 24.51
C ASP A 27 -25.65 -27.19 25.06
N THR A 28 -24.96 -26.27 25.73
CA THR A 28 -25.46 -24.90 25.92
C THR A 28 -25.10 -24.10 24.66
N PRO A 29 -26.06 -23.50 23.93
CA PRO A 29 -25.73 -22.66 22.79
C PRO A 29 -24.95 -21.43 23.25
N LEU A 30 -23.74 -21.27 22.72
CA LEU A 30 -23.07 -19.98 22.60
C LEU A 30 -23.89 -19.09 21.67
N ASP A 31 -24.93 -18.44 22.18
CA ASP A 31 -25.44 -17.24 21.53
C ASP A 31 -26.19 -16.35 22.51
N SER A 32 -25.57 -15.23 22.86
CA SER A 32 -26.27 -14.05 23.34
C SER A 32 -25.71 -12.91 22.50
N PRO A 33 -26.51 -12.28 21.62
CA PRO A 33 -26.03 -11.10 20.92
C PRO A 33 -25.81 -10.03 21.98
N GLY A 34 -24.55 -9.67 22.21
CA GLY A 34 -24.21 -8.44 22.93
C GLY A 34 -25.01 -7.30 22.30
N LYS A 35 -25.59 -6.42 23.12
CA LYS A 35 -26.38 -5.28 22.63
C LYS A 35 -25.65 -4.62 21.45
N PRO A 36 -26.26 -4.50 20.26
CA PRO A 36 -25.60 -3.82 19.16
C PRO A 36 -25.24 -2.42 19.60
N GLY A 37 -23.96 -2.07 19.50
CA GLY A 37 -23.48 -0.72 19.78
C GLY A 37 -24.22 0.30 18.91
N ALA A 38 -24.26 1.56 19.34
CA ALA A 38 -24.89 2.62 18.55
C ALA A 38 -24.36 2.64 17.10
N VAL A 39 -25.27 2.91 16.15
CA VAL A 39 -24.98 3.01 14.71
C VAL A 39 -23.92 4.09 14.50
N ILE A 40 -22.84 3.73 13.81
CA ILE A 40 -21.71 4.62 13.52
C ILE A 40 -22.05 5.49 12.31
N ASN A 41 -22.10 6.80 12.49
CA ASN A 41 -22.49 7.77 11.46
C ASN A 41 -21.25 8.29 10.72
N LEU A 42 -21.05 7.81 9.49
CA LEU A 42 -19.97 8.24 8.63
C LEU A 42 -20.47 9.20 7.54
N ALA A 43 -19.59 10.09 7.10
CA ALA A 43 -19.83 10.94 5.94
C ALA A 43 -18.81 10.67 4.81
N THR A 44 -19.23 10.92 3.57
CA THR A 44 -18.34 11.04 2.40
C THR A 44 -18.85 12.13 1.47
N ASN A 45 -18.08 12.42 0.43
CA ASN A 45 -18.37 13.49 -0.51
C ASN A 45 -18.76 12.99 -1.90
N ASN A 46 -19.65 13.70 -2.57
CA ASN A 46 -20.13 13.40 -3.92
C ASN A 46 -19.11 13.60 -5.05
N SER A 47 -18.05 14.37 -4.83
CA SER A 47 -17.01 14.70 -5.83
C SER A 47 -15.72 13.89 -5.66
N SER A 48 -15.68 12.98 -4.69
CA SER A 48 -14.55 12.06 -4.51
C SER A 48 -14.61 10.95 -5.57
N ALA A 49 -13.45 10.58 -6.14
CA ALA A 49 -13.35 9.41 -7.02
C ALA A 49 -13.87 8.11 -6.35
N PHE A 50 -13.85 8.07 -5.02
CA PHE A 50 -14.17 6.93 -4.16
C PHE A 50 -15.47 7.10 -3.35
N SER A 51 -16.43 7.90 -3.83
CA SER A 51 -17.65 8.22 -3.10
C SER A 51 -18.64 7.05 -2.95
N ALA A 52 -19.55 7.16 -1.97
CA ALA A 52 -20.62 6.19 -1.70
C ALA A 52 -21.77 6.18 -2.74
N GLY A 53 -21.71 7.01 -3.79
CA GLY A 53 -22.81 7.19 -4.74
C GLY A 53 -22.68 6.30 -5.98
N SER A 54 -23.53 5.28 -6.11
CA SER A 54 -23.71 4.54 -7.36
C SER A 54 -24.70 5.27 -8.29
N ALA A 55 -24.20 5.83 -9.39
CA ALA A 55 -25.00 6.06 -10.61
C ALA A 55 -24.17 6.02 -11.91
N THR A 56 -22.85 5.86 -11.82
CA THR A 56 -21.92 6.09 -12.94
C THR A 56 -20.86 4.99 -12.94
N GLY A 57 -21.27 3.72 -13.02
CA GLY A 57 -20.40 2.58 -13.37
C GLY A 57 -18.98 2.49 -12.78
N TYR A 58 -18.74 2.99 -11.56
CA TYR A 58 -17.38 3.12 -11.03
C TYR A 58 -16.88 1.79 -10.45
N GLU A 59 -15.71 1.34 -10.92
CA GLU A 59 -14.99 0.17 -10.39
C GLU A 59 -14.36 0.42 -9.00
N GLN A 60 -14.40 1.63 -8.46
CA GLN A 60 -13.70 1.99 -7.21
C GLN A 60 -14.64 2.51 -6.09
N ASN A 61 -15.60 1.68 -5.68
CA ASN A 61 -16.46 1.95 -4.54
C ASN A 61 -15.79 1.46 -3.23
N LEU A 62 -15.62 2.34 -2.23
CA LEU A 62 -15.09 1.94 -0.91
C LEU A 62 -16.15 1.33 0.02
N LEU A 63 -17.44 1.43 -0.34
CA LEU A 63 -18.50 0.87 0.50
C LEU A 63 -18.35 -0.64 0.71
N PRO A 64 -18.08 -1.50 -0.31
CA PRO A 64 -17.85 -2.93 -0.08
C PRO A 64 -16.70 -3.21 0.91
N HIS A 65 -15.64 -2.40 0.86
CA HIS A 65 -14.50 -2.50 1.79
C HIS A 65 -14.92 -2.16 3.22
N LEU A 66 -15.60 -1.03 3.41
CA LEU A 66 -16.17 -0.62 4.71
C LEU A 66 -17.21 -1.63 5.22
N GLN A 67 -18.10 -2.13 4.35
CA GLN A 67 -19.08 -3.17 4.67
C GLN A 67 -18.39 -4.42 5.20
N CYS A 68 -17.30 -4.87 4.57
CA CYS A 68 -16.54 -6.01 5.07
C CYS A 68 -15.95 -5.74 6.46
N ILE A 69 -15.33 -4.57 6.66
CA ILE A 69 -14.70 -4.19 7.95
C ILE A 69 -15.75 -4.17 9.06
N PHE A 70 -16.84 -3.41 8.89
CA PHE A 70 -17.89 -3.27 9.90
C PHE A 70 -18.63 -4.58 10.17
N ARG A 71 -18.83 -5.43 9.16
CA ARG A 71 -19.39 -6.78 9.34
C ARG A 71 -18.47 -7.66 10.19
N ARG A 72 -17.15 -7.60 10.01
CA ARG A 72 -16.19 -8.38 10.82
C ARG A 72 -16.11 -7.87 12.26
N MET A 73 -16.26 -6.57 12.47
CA MET A 73 -16.34 -5.94 13.80
C MET A 73 -17.71 -6.13 14.47
N GLN A 74 -18.70 -6.69 13.75
CA GLN A 74 -20.09 -6.80 14.21
C GLN A 74 -20.69 -5.45 14.65
N ARG A 75 -20.41 -4.39 13.88
CA ARG A 75 -20.90 -3.02 14.14
C ARG A 75 -21.78 -2.55 12.99
N GLU A 76 -22.86 -1.85 13.33
CA GLU A 76 -23.69 -1.16 12.34
C GLU A 76 -23.12 0.23 12.03
N TYR A 77 -23.27 0.65 10.79
CA TYR A 77 -22.86 1.98 10.34
C TYR A 77 -23.82 2.52 9.28
N ALA A 78 -23.89 3.85 9.17
CA ALA A 78 -24.63 4.56 8.14
C ALA A 78 -23.71 5.56 7.45
N VAL A 79 -23.89 5.74 6.14
CA VAL A 79 -23.10 6.70 5.34
C VAL A 79 -23.98 7.80 4.79
N GLN A 80 -23.57 9.04 5.00
CA GLN A 80 -24.22 10.23 4.48
C GLN A 80 -23.33 10.90 3.42
N ILE A 81 -23.92 11.30 2.29
CA ILE A 81 -23.20 12.03 1.24
C ILE A 81 -23.41 13.52 1.44
N MET A 82 -22.31 14.29 1.62
CA MET A 82 -22.37 15.72 1.86
C MET A 82 -21.12 16.48 1.38
N PRO A 83 -21.17 17.81 1.20
CA PRO A 83 -19.99 18.62 0.88
C PRO A 83 -18.86 18.45 1.91
N TRP A 84 -17.61 18.42 1.43
CA TRP A 84 -16.43 18.24 2.28
C TRP A 84 -16.37 19.17 3.49
N ARG A 85 -16.59 20.46 3.26
CA ARG A 85 -16.60 21.48 4.32
C ARG A 85 -17.64 21.22 5.40
N ARG A 86 -18.78 20.62 5.03
CA ARG A 86 -19.82 20.22 5.97
C ARG A 86 -19.37 19.02 6.80
N ALA A 87 -18.81 17.98 6.17
CA ALA A 87 -18.24 16.84 6.89
C ALA A 87 -17.16 17.29 7.90
N TYR A 88 -16.29 18.22 7.52
CA TYR A 88 -15.26 18.79 8.41
C TYR A 88 -15.84 19.56 9.59
N GLN A 89 -16.97 20.25 9.41
CA GLN A 89 -17.64 20.94 10.52
C GLN A 89 -18.40 19.95 11.42
N ASP A 90 -19.06 18.98 10.82
CA ASP A 90 -19.88 17.98 11.52
C ASP A 90 -19.00 17.08 12.40
N VAL A 91 -17.81 16.68 11.93
CA VAL A 91 -16.86 15.90 12.75
C VAL A 91 -16.29 16.73 13.91
N LYS A 92 -15.97 18.01 13.68
CA LYS A 92 -15.45 18.93 14.72
C LYS A 92 -16.46 19.24 15.82
N SER A 93 -17.74 19.15 15.49
CA SER A 93 -18.86 19.41 16.40
C SER A 93 -19.52 18.13 16.91
N ASN A 94 -18.87 16.97 16.70
CA ASN A 94 -19.33 15.65 17.14
C ASN A 94 -20.75 15.29 16.65
N ARG A 95 -21.16 15.82 15.48
CA ARG A 95 -22.44 15.48 14.82
C ARG A 95 -22.37 14.20 14.00
N ILE A 96 -21.17 13.80 13.59
CA ILE A 96 -20.89 12.54 12.91
C ILE A 96 -19.70 11.85 13.57
N ASP A 97 -19.68 10.53 13.54
CA ASP A 97 -18.64 9.69 14.15
C ASP A 97 -17.35 9.70 13.34
N GLY A 98 -17.47 9.93 12.03
CA GLY A 98 -16.31 10.02 11.17
C GLY A 98 -16.63 10.41 9.73
N PHE A 99 -15.58 10.54 8.93
CA PHE A 99 -15.71 10.72 7.49
C PHE A 99 -14.53 10.06 6.76
N PHE A 100 -14.77 9.56 5.55
CA PHE A 100 -13.79 8.78 4.81
C PHE A 100 -13.52 9.33 3.41
N THR A 101 -12.62 8.65 2.70
CA THR A 101 -11.82 9.13 1.56
C THR A 101 -10.87 10.25 1.96
N ALA A 102 -10.41 10.31 3.22
CA ALA A 102 -9.71 11.46 3.79
C ALA A 102 -8.18 11.33 3.81
N ILE A 103 -7.47 12.44 3.60
CA ILE A 103 -6.02 12.58 3.84
C ILE A 103 -5.71 13.19 5.21
N PRO A 104 -4.48 13.06 5.73
CA PRO A 104 -4.04 13.82 6.90
C PRO A 104 -4.24 15.33 6.70
N MET A 105 -4.88 16.00 7.66
CA MET A 105 -5.22 17.42 7.61
C MET A 105 -4.99 18.07 8.98
N ARG A 106 -4.08 19.06 9.04
CA ARG A 106 -3.71 19.73 10.29
C ARG A 106 -4.89 20.39 11.00
N GLN A 107 -5.87 20.84 10.22
CA GLN A 107 -7.10 21.46 10.74
C GLN A 107 -8.12 20.47 11.32
N ILE A 108 -7.95 19.16 11.11
CA ILE A 108 -8.84 18.09 11.57
C ILE A 108 -8.18 17.25 12.67
N ASP A 109 -6.86 17.04 12.60
CA ASP A 109 -6.10 16.21 13.55
C ASP A 109 -6.37 16.51 15.05
N PRO A 110 -6.67 17.75 15.49
CA PRO A 110 -7.04 18.01 16.90
C PRO A 110 -8.41 17.50 17.34
N TYR A 111 -9.25 17.02 16.41
CA TYR A 111 -10.65 16.65 16.66
C TYR A 111 -10.96 15.22 16.26
N ALA A 112 -10.10 14.58 15.47
CA ALA A 112 -10.31 13.24 14.94
C ALA A 112 -8.98 12.56 14.63
N VAL A 113 -8.97 11.23 14.71
CA VAL A 113 -7.82 10.39 14.40
C VAL A 113 -8.06 9.64 13.09
N LEU A 114 -7.09 9.71 12.17
CA LEU A 114 -7.13 9.02 10.89
C LEU A 114 -6.79 7.53 11.06
N SER A 115 -7.53 6.64 10.39
CA SER A 115 -7.23 5.21 10.29
C SER A 115 -5.96 4.93 9.49
N SER A 116 -5.49 3.68 9.51
CA SER A 116 -4.55 3.21 8.48
C SER A 116 -5.22 3.35 7.09
N PRO A 117 -4.43 3.46 5.99
CA PRO A 117 -4.98 3.73 4.65
C PRO A 117 -5.89 2.61 4.15
N LEU A 118 -7.06 2.96 3.61
CA LEU A 118 -7.99 2.02 2.97
C LEU A 118 -7.73 1.89 1.48
N VAL A 119 -7.36 2.99 0.82
CA VAL A 119 -7.13 3.06 -0.63
C VAL A 119 -6.05 4.08 -0.97
N LEU A 120 -5.44 3.93 -2.13
CA LEU A 120 -4.53 4.93 -2.69
C LEU A 120 -5.23 5.65 -3.84
N GLU A 121 -5.17 6.98 -3.81
CA GLU A 121 -5.55 7.84 -4.93
C GLU A 121 -4.29 8.31 -5.66
N ASN A 122 -4.33 8.40 -6.98
CA ASN A 122 -3.15 8.69 -7.79
C ASN A 122 -3.23 10.12 -8.29
N TRP A 123 -2.57 11.04 -7.60
CA TRP A 123 -2.64 12.46 -7.96
C TRP A 123 -1.67 12.78 -9.10
N TYR A 124 -2.21 13.42 -10.12
CA TYR A 124 -1.49 13.92 -11.28
C TYR A 124 -1.75 15.41 -11.44
N TRP A 125 -0.73 16.13 -11.87
CA TRP A 125 -0.89 17.47 -12.43
C TRP A 125 -1.45 17.33 -13.83
N PHE A 126 -2.45 18.13 -14.19
CA PHE A 126 -3.02 18.21 -15.53
C PHE A 126 -2.96 19.63 -16.06
N TRP A 127 -2.48 19.79 -17.29
CA TRP A 127 -2.40 21.08 -18.00
C TRP A 127 -2.69 20.87 -19.49
N ARG A 128 -2.85 21.96 -20.24
CA ARG A 128 -3.07 21.92 -21.70
C ARG A 128 -1.75 21.68 -22.46
N ASN A 129 -1.79 21.06 -23.63
CA ASN A 129 -0.60 20.89 -24.48
C ASN A 129 0.11 22.19 -24.89
N ASP A 130 -0.61 23.32 -24.91
CA ASP A 130 -0.05 24.63 -25.25
C ASP A 130 0.67 25.29 -24.06
N THR A 131 0.72 24.64 -22.90
CA THR A 131 1.34 25.12 -21.68
C THR A 131 2.60 24.31 -21.41
N ILE A 132 3.74 25.00 -21.23
CA ILE A 132 5.02 24.37 -20.91
C ILE A 132 5.02 24.05 -19.41
N ALA A 133 5.21 22.78 -19.06
CA ALA A 133 5.26 22.35 -17.68
C ALA A 133 6.52 22.91 -16.96
N PRO A 134 6.37 23.64 -15.85
CA PRO A 134 7.49 24.03 -15.02
C PRO A 134 8.00 22.85 -14.18
N GLU A 135 9.16 23.03 -13.56
CA GLU A 135 9.59 22.17 -12.45
C GLU A 135 8.60 22.26 -11.27
N SER A 136 8.03 23.44 -11.02
CA SER A 136 7.07 23.68 -9.93
C SER A 136 5.91 24.58 -10.34
N TRP A 137 4.69 24.17 -9.97
CA TRP A 137 3.45 24.93 -10.21
C TRP A 137 3.12 25.96 -9.11
N ARG A 138 4.09 26.33 -8.27
CA ARG A 138 3.87 27.20 -7.09
C ARG A 138 3.63 28.66 -7.44
N GLU A 139 4.28 29.15 -8.48
CA GLU A 139 4.30 30.58 -8.84
C GLU A 139 4.12 30.74 -10.35
N GLY A 140 3.46 31.82 -10.78
CA GLY A 140 3.33 32.16 -12.20
C GLY A 140 2.25 31.40 -12.98
N TYR A 141 1.44 30.58 -12.31
CA TYR A 141 0.37 29.78 -12.95
C TYR A 141 -0.94 29.90 -12.21
N ARG A 142 -2.04 29.90 -12.98
CA ARG A 142 -3.39 30.01 -12.45
C ARG A 142 -3.89 28.63 -12.05
N LEU A 143 -3.65 28.25 -10.81
CA LEU A 143 -3.98 26.92 -10.31
C LEU A 143 -5.48 26.82 -9.97
N GLY A 144 -6.11 25.75 -10.45
CA GLY A 144 -7.50 25.41 -10.11
C GLY A 144 -7.62 24.25 -9.12
N SER A 145 -8.67 24.28 -8.29
CA SER A 145 -9.02 23.15 -7.41
C SER A 145 -10.53 23.01 -7.22
N ILE A 146 -10.99 21.85 -6.76
CA ILE A 146 -12.39 21.68 -6.36
C ILE A 146 -12.57 22.37 -5.01
N LEU A 147 -13.60 23.21 -4.88
CA LEU A 147 -13.87 23.98 -3.68
C LEU A 147 -14.08 23.06 -2.47
N GLY A 148 -13.24 23.25 -1.45
CA GLY A 148 -13.27 22.49 -0.21
C GLY A 148 -12.76 21.06 -0.33
N SER A 149 -12.17 20.66 -1.46
CA SER A 149 -11.61 19.31 -1.60
C SER A 149 -10.34 19.13 -0.77
N GLN A 150 -9.92 17.88 -0.69
CA GLN A 150 -8.66 17.51 -0.07
C GLN A 150 -7.46 18.01 -0.86
N GLN A 151 -7.56 18.03 -2.20
CA GLN A 151 -6.57 18.68 -3.05
C GLN A 151 -6.47 20.17 -2.72
N GLU A 152 -7.59 20.90 -2.57
CA GLU A 152 -7.57 22.33 -2.19
C GLU A 152 -6.88 22.54 -0.83
N THR A 153 -7.23 21.69 0.14
CA THR A 153 -6.65 21.72 1.50
C THR A 153 -5.15 21.43 1.46
N TRP A 154 -4.75 20.36 0.78
CA TRP A 154 -3.35 19.97 0.64
C TRP A 154 -2.53 21.04 -0.08
N LEU A 155 -3.06 21.62 -1.17
CA LEU A 155 -2.43 22.70 -1.92
C LEU A 155 -2.17 23.91 -1.01
N ALA A 156 -3.17 24.32 -0.23
CA ALA A 156 -3.04 25.44 0.71
C ALA A 156 -1.99 25.15 1.80
N GLU A 157 -2.03 23.98 2.43
CA GLU A 157 -1.06 23.57 3.46
C GLU A 157 0.36 23.44 2.91
N ALA A 158 0.50 23.03 1.65
CA ALA A 158 1.78 22.93 0.96
C ALA A 158 2.28 24.29 0.44
N GLY A 159 1.50 25.38 0.55
CA GLY A 159 1.88 26.74 0.13
C GLY A 159 1.63 27.06 -1.35
N TYR A 160 0.74 26.33 -2.01
CA TYR A 160 0.25 26.67 -3.35
C TYR A 160 -0.92 27.64 -3.25
N LYS A 161 -0.99 28.60 -4.19
CA LYS A 161 -2.12 29.53 -4.28
C LYS A 161 -3.14 29.01 -5.30
N VAL A 162 -4.29 28.57 -4.81
CA VAL A 162 -5.46 28.28 -5.66
C VAL A 162 -6.08 29.60 -6.11
N GLU A 163 -6.08 29.88 -7.40
CA GLU A 163 -6.62 31.14 -7.93
C GLU A 163 -8.11 31.06 -8.23
N MET A 164 -8.58 29.88 -8.64
CA MET A 164 -10.00 29.67 -8.92
C MET A 164 -10.44 28.28 -8.49
N SER A 165 -11.62 28.21 -7.88
CA SER A 165 -12.21 26.94 -7.47
C SER A 165 -13.44 26.60 -8.32
N GLY A 166 -13.57 25.32 -8.67
CA GLY A 166 -14.75 24.73 -9.31
C GLY A 166 -15.57 23.89 -8.33
N ASN A 167 -16.82 23.58 -8.67
CA ASN A 167 -17.70 22.74 -7.85
C ASN A 167 -17.49 21.24 -8.09
N ASN A 168 -16.89 20.86 -9.22
CA ASN A 168 -16.60 19.48 -9.61
C ASN A 168 -15.51 19.44 -10.68
N LEU A 169 -15.02 18.23 -10.97
CA LEU A 169 -13.95 18.02 -11.93
C LEU A 169 -14.33 18.41 -13.37
N PRO A 170 -15.54 18.11 -13.89
CA PRO A 170 -15.95 18.58 -15.21
C PRO A 170 -15.90 20.11 -15.37
N GLN A 171 -16.25 20.87 -14.34
CA GLN A 171 -16.12 22.33 -14.37
C GLN A 171 -14.66 22.77 -14.46
N LEU A 172 -13.76 22.14 -13.70
CA LEU A 172 -12.33 22.44 -13.76
C LEU A 172 -11.74 22.13 -15.13
N ILE A 173 -12.09 20.99 -15.74
CA ILE A 173 -11.62 20.63 -17.08
C ILE A 173 -12.05 21.69 -18.11
N LYS A 174 -13.30 22.17 -18.06
CA LYS A 174 -13.78 23.28 -18.91
C LYS A 174 -13.00 24.59 -18.66
N MET A 175 -12.61 24.86 -17.42
CA MET A 175 -11.80 26.04 -17.07
C MET A 175 -10.36 25.91 -17.57
N LEU A 176 -9.79 24.70 -17.53
CA LEU A 176 -8.51 24.35 -18.16
C LEU A 176 -8.58 24.61 -19.67
N GLN A 177 -9.58 24.06 -20.36
CA GLN A 177 -9.73 24.19 -21.81
C GLN A 177 -9.95 25.65 -22.24
N SER A 178 -10.76 26.41 -21.51
CA SER A 178 -11.04 27.84 -21.81
C SER A 178 -9.93 28.79 -21.37
N LYS A 179 -8.76 28.27 -20.96
CA LYS A 179 -7.61 29.07 -20.51
C LYS A 179 -7.94 30.01 -19.35
N ARG A 180 -8.89 29.65 -18.49
CA ARG A 180 -9.15 30.37 -17.25
C ARG A 180 -8.13 29.99 -16.18
N ILE A 181 -7.88 28.70 -16.03
CA ILE A 181 -6.80 28.14 -15.21
C ILE A 181 -5.77 27.46 -16.11
N ASP A 182 -4.56 27.27 -15.62
CA ASP A 182 -3.45 26.67 -16.37
C ASP A 182 -3.17 25.23 -15.94
N VAL A 183 -3.41 24.92 -14.67
CA VAL A 183 -3.10 23.62 -14.09
C VAL A 183 -4.11 23.24 -13.01
N ILE A 184 -4.41 21.95 -12.90
CA ILE A 184 -5.15 21.36 -11.78
C ILE A 184 -4.43 20.14 -11.22
N LEU A 185 -4.74 19.81 -9.98
CA LEU A 185 -4.36 18.56 -9.33
C LEU A 185 -5.60 17.68 -9.18
N ALA A 186 -5.57 16.47 -9.74
CA ALA A 186 -6.69 15.55 -9.71
C ALA A 186 -6.23 14.09 -9.70
N ASP A 187 -7.13 13.19 -9.31
CA ASP A 187 -6.96 11.77 -9.60
C ASP A 187 -7.00 11.51 -11.11
N ARG A 188 -6.12 10.62 -11.59
CA ARG A 188 -5.96 10.37 -13.03
C ARG A 188 -7.18 9.70 -13.65
N GLU A 189 -7.70 8.64 -13.04
CA GLU A 189 -8.82 7.90 -13.60
C GLU A 189 -10.09 8.74 -13.56
N HIS A 190 -10.29 9.50 -12.48
CA HIS A 190 -11.37 10.46 -12.39
C HIS A 190 -11.26 11.57 -13.45
N PHE A 191 -10.06 12.10 -13.73
CA PHE A 191 -9.85 13.09 -14.79
C PHE A 191 -10.17 12.53 -16.18
N ILE A 192 -9.71 11.31 -16.46
CA ILE A 192 -9.96 10.62 -17.73
C ILE A 192 -11.46 10.42 -17.92
N GLN A 193 -12.15 9.95 -16.89
CA GLN A 193 -13.58 9.70 -16.93
C GLN A 193 -14.38 11.01 -17.10
N ALA A 194 -14.08 12.03 -16.30
CA ALA A 194 -14.73 13.34 -16.43
C ALA A 194 -14.49 13.99 -17.81
N SER A 195 -13.32 13.76 -18.43
CA SER A 195 -13.04 14.21 -19.79
C SER A 195 -13.89 13.46 -20.83
N LYS A 196 -14.07 12.14 -20.68
CA LYS A 196 -14.96 11.33 -21.53
C LYS A 196 -16.42 11.79 -21.42
N GLU A 197 -16.92 12.05 -20.20
CA GLU A 197 -18.27 12.58 -19.97
C GLU A 197 -18.50 13.94 -20.66
N LEU A 198 -17.43 14.73 -20.79
CA LEU A 198 -17.45 16.01 -21.50
C LEU A 198 -17.24 15.88 -23.02
N ASN A 199 -17.09 14.67 -23.55
CA ASN A 199 -16.68 14.40 -24.94
C ASN A 199 -15.41 15.15 -25.34
N MET A 200 -14.45 15.28 -24.41
CA MET A 200 -13.17 15.93 -24.67
C MET A 200 -12.10 14.92 -25.05
N ASP A 201 -11.31 15.28 -26.06
CA ASP A 201 -10.11 14.51 -26.40
C ASP A 201 -9.03 14.71 -25.33
N LEU A 202 -8.59 13.61 -24.74
CA LEU A 202 -7.51 13.58 -23.76
C LEU A 202 -6.19 14.05 -24.34
N ASN A 203 -6.00 13.95 -25.66
CA ASN A 203 -4.79 14.43 -26.34
C ASN A 203 -4.62 15.95 -26.27
N HIS A 204 -5.61 16.72 -25.81
CA HIS A 204 -5.46 18.15 -25.57
C HIS A 204 -4.78 18.49 -24.24
N PHE A 205 -4.61 17.48 -23.37
CA PHE A 205 -4.05 17.62 -22.05
C PHE A 205 -2.79 16.78 -21.90
N GLN A 206 -1.88 17.31 -21.09
CA GLN A 206 -0.73 16.58 -20.59
C GLN A 206 -0.92 16.31 -19.11
N SER A 207 -0.22 15.30 -18.61
CA SER A 207 -0.26 14.92 -17.21
C SER A 207 1.09 14.48 -16.71
N ARG A 208 1.42 14.79 -15.45
CA ARG A 208 2.61 14.30 -14.77
C ARG A 208 2.24 13.75 -13.39
N PHE A 209 2.74 12.57 -13.08
CA PHE A 209 2.57 11.96 -11.76
C PHE A 209 3.07 12.93 -10.70
N PHE A 210 2.26 13.11 -9.65
CA PHE A 210 2.66 13.90 -8.51
C PHE A 210 2.97 13.02 -7.30
N ARG A 211 2.00 12.22 -6.86
CA ARG A 211 2.15 11.32 -5.71
C ARG A 211 0.99 10.33 -5.59
N TYR A 212 1.23 9.25 -4.85
CA TYR A 212 0.19 8.47 -4.23
C TYR A 212 -0.32 9.18 -2.98
N VAL A 213 -1.62 9.08 -2.77
CA VAL A 213 -2.31 9.69 -1.64
C VAL A 213 -3.06 8.61 -0.87
N PRO A 214 -2.60 8.25 0.34
CA PRO A 214 -3.28 7.27 1.17
C PRO A 214 -4.54 7.89 1.76
N LEU A 215 -5.69 7.33 1.41
CA LEU A 215 -7.00 7.75 1.90
C LEU A 215 -7.47 6.83 3.04
N GLY A 216 -7.84 7.43 4.16
CA GLY A 216 -8.35 6.74 5.34
C GLY A 216 -9.76 7.19 5.76
N VAL A 217 -10.14 6.78 6.96
CA VAL A 217 -11.33 7.26 7.69
C VAL A 217 -10.87 8.04 8.91
N TYR A 218 -11.29 9.29 9.03
CA TYR A 218 -11.20 10.01 10.29
C TYR A 218 -12.34 9.57 11.21
N PHE A 219 -12.00 9.26 12.46
CA PHE A 219 -12.96 9.06 13.53
C PHE A 219 -12.79 10.15 14.59
N ASN A 220 -13.89 10.81 14.98
CA ASN A 220 -13.81 11.89 15.96
C ASN A 220 -13.32 11.38 17.33
N GLU A 221 -12.62 12.24 18.08
CA GLU A 221 -12.03 11.83 19.35
C GLU A 221 -13.06 11.43 20.41
N GLN A 222 -14.23 12.09 20.45
CA GLN A 222 -15.28 11.74 21.41
C GLN A 222 -15.75 10.30 21.21
N PHE A 223 -15.98 9.89 19.96
CA PHE A 223 -16.38 8.53 19.59
C PHE A 223 -15.30 7.51 19.97
N LEU A 224 -14.03 7.81 19.70
CA LEU A 224 -12.90 6.93 20.03
C LEU A 224 -12.72 6.78 21.55
N ASN A 225 -12.91 7.86 22.32
CA ASN A 225 -12.87 7.83 23.77
C ASN A 225 -14.02 7.00 24.37
N GLN A 226 -15.19 7.00 23.71
CA GLN A 226 -16.34 6.18 24.09
C GLN A 226 -16.25 4.72 23.65
N ASN A 227 -15.38 4.41 22.68
CA ASN A 227 -15.18 3.07 22.14
C ASN A 227 -13.67 2.69 22.16
N PRO A 228 -13.07 2.48 23.34
CA PRO A 228 -11.65 2.12 23.44
C PRO A 228 -11.31 0.89 22.61
N GLY A 229 -10.22 0.95 21.86
CA GLY A 229 -9.76 -0.16 20.99
C GLY A 229 -10.43 -0.22 19.61
N PHE A 230 -11.47 0.57 19.35
CA PHE A 230 -12.18 0.59 18.07
C PHE A 230 -11.23 0.79 16.88
N LEU A 231 -10.36 1.80 16.94
CA LEU A 231 -9.48 2.13 15.81
C LEU A 231 -8.46 1.02 15.53
N VAL A 232 -7.93 0.40 16.59
CA VAL A 232 -6.99 -0.73 16.48
C VAL A 232 -7.68 -1.93 15.83
N GLU A 233 -8.92 -2.20 16.23
CA GLU A 233 -9.71 -3.27 15.63
C GLU A 233 -10.08 -2.98 14.18
N PHE A 234 -10.52 -1.76 13.88
CA PHE A 234 -10.82 -1.29 12.53
C PHE A 234 -9.60 -1.48 11.62
N ASN A 235 -8.43 -0.97 12.02
CA ASN A 235 -7.20 -1.06 11.26
C ASN A 235 -6.79 -2.51 10.98
N ARG A 236 -7.00 -3.44 11.93
CA ARG A 236 -6.67 -4.87 11.75
C ARG A 236 -7.48 -5.54 10.62
N HIS A 237 -8.66 -5.01 10.32
CA HIS A 237 -9.52 -5.57 9.28
C HIS A 237 -9.29 -4.96 7.90
N ILE A 238 -8.60 -3.81 7.78
CA ILE A 238 -8.41 -3.10 6.51
C ILE A 238 -7.79 -4.02 5.45
N THR A 239 -6.61 -4.60 5.71
CA THR A 239 -5.91 -5.45 4.73
C THR A 239 -6.70 -6.70 4.38
N ARG A 240 -7.34 -7.35 5.36
CA ARG A 240 -8.12 -8.59 5.16
C ARG A 240 -9.44 -8.37 4.42
N CYS A 241 -9.94 -7.15 4.40
CA CYS A 241 -11.18 -6.76 3.73
C CYS A 241 -10.96 -6.00 2.43
N SER A 242 -9.70 -5.76 2.05
CA SER A 242 -9.40 -5.05 0.82
C SER A 242 -9.95 -5.83 -0.37
N SER A 243 -10.86 -5.21 -1.13
CA SER A 243 -11.35 -5.75 -2.40
C SER A 243 -10.45 -5.38 -3.58
N VAL A 244 -9.50 -4.47 -3.34
CA VAL A 244 -8.52 -3.97 -4.30
C VAL A 244 -7.18 -3.97 -3.57
N ASN A 245 -6.24 -4.83 -3.98
CA ASN A 245 -4.86 -4.65 -3.53
C ASN A 245 -4.35 -3.33 -4.12
N PHE A 246 -3.49 -2.59 -3.42
CA PHE A 246 -2.89 -1.41 -4.01
C PHE A 246 -2.06 -1.86 -5.21
N VAL A 247 -2.55 -1.67 -6.43
CA VAL A 247 -1.88 -2.11 -7.65
C VAL A 247 -1.57 -0.90 -8.51
N VAL A 248 -0.44 -0.96 -9.21
CA VAL A 248 -0.15 0.02 -10.26
C VAL A 248 -1.11 -0.17 -11.43
N THR A 249 -1.64 0.93 -11.95
CA THR A 249 -2.51 0.93 -13.14
C THR A 249 -1.76 0.46 -14.38
N ASP A 250 -2.48 0.02 -15.43
CA ASP A 250 -1.85 -0.38 -16.70
C ASP A 250 -0.97 0.72 -17.31
N TYR A 251 -1.39 1.99 -17.15
CA TYR A 251 -0.60 3.14 -17.56
C TYR A 251 0.71 3.24 -16.77
N GLU A 252 0.64 3.14 -15.44
CA GLU A 252 1.83 3.19 -14.58
C GLU A 252 2.77 2.01 -14.85
N GLN A 253 2.23 0.81 -15.08
CA GLN A 253 3.02 -0.35 -15.47
C GLN A 253 3.79 -0.10 -16.77
N LEU A 254 3.17 0.55 -17.76
CA LEU A 254 3.84 0.93 -19.01
C LEU A 254 4.98 1.91 -18.74
N GLN A 255 4.72 2.96 -17.95
CA GLN A 255 5.75 3.95 -17.59
C GLN A 255 6.93 3.34 -16.84
N ILE A 256 6.66 2.46 -15.87
CA ILE A 256 7.69 1.73 -15.13
C ILE A 256 8.48 0.81 -16.05
N LYS A 257 7.83 0.11 -16.99
CA LYS A 257 8.50 -0.72 -18.01
C LYS A 257 9.43 0.10 -18.88
N GLU A 258 9.02 1.30 -19.31
CA GLU A 258 9.82 2.17 -20.16
C GLU A 258 11.08 2.68 -19.42
N LEU A 259 10.93 3.10 -18.16
CA LEU A 259 12.02 3.61 -17.34
C LEU A 259 13.01 2.53 -16.89
N LEU A 260 12.50 1.38 -16.41
CA LEU A 260 13.33 0.35 -15.78
C LEU A 260 13.68 -0.81 -16.71
N GLY A 261 12.90 -1.06 -17.76
CA GLY A 261 13.04 -2.26 -18.61
C GLY A 261 14.44 -2.44 -19.18
N ARG A 262 15.06 -1.36 -19.70
CA ARG A 262 16.44 -1.42 -20.22
C ARG A 262 17.47 -1.74 -19.13
N LYS A 263 17.29 -1.19 -17.92
CA LYS A 263 18.18 -1.45 -16.78
C LYS A 263 18.05 -2.91 -16.34
N ILE A 264 16.82 -3.40 -16.20
CA ILE A 264 16.50 -4.77 -15.80
C ILE A 264 17.04 -5.78 -16.83
N GLU A 265 16.83 -5.57 -18.13
CA GLU A 265 17.36 -6.47 -19.16
C GLU A 265 18.89 -6.52 -19.18
N ARG A 266 19.56 -5.41 -18.88
CA ARG A 266 21.02 -5.39 -18.71
C ARG A 266 21.45 -6.18 -17.48
N TRP A 267 20.75 -6.01 -16.36
CA TRP A 267 21.08 -6.71 -15.11
C TRP A 267 20.83 -8.22 -15.19
N LYS A 268 19.80 -8.68 -15.92
CA LYS A 268 19.56 -10.10 -16.19
C LYS A 268 20.71 -10.79 -16.95
N ARG A 269 21.60 -10.03 -17.58
CA ARG A 269 22.73 -10.51 -18.39
C ARG A 269 24.08 -10.32 -17.69
N LEU A 270 24.10 -10.07 -16.39
CA LEU A 270 25.35 -10.02 -15.63
C LEU A 270 26.11 -11.35 -15.79
N PRO A 271 27.41 -11.32 -16.15
CA PRO A 271 28.19 -12.55 -16.38
C PRO A 271 28.29 -13.46 -15.16
N SER A 272 28.19 -12.87 -13.96
CA SER A 272 28.25 -13.56 -12.66
C SER A 272 26.98 -14.35 -12.32
N LEU A 273 25.82 -14.02 -12.91
CA LEU A 273 24.52 -14.61 -12.55
C LEU A 273 24.40 -16.08 -12.91
N GLU A 274 24.59 -16.43 -14.18
CA GLU A 274 24.37 -17.81 -14.65
C GLU A 274 25.29 -18.81 -13.92
N PRO A 275 26.61 -18.57 -13.76
CA PRO A 275 27.47 -19.47 -12.99
C PRO A 275 27.04 -19.63 -11.52
N ALA A 276 26.66 -18.53 -10.86
CA ALA A 276 26.21 -18.56 -9.47
C ALA A 276 24.91 -19.35 -9.30
N LEU A 277 23.93 -19.12 -10.18
CA LEU A 277 22.65 -19.82 -10.17
C LEU A 277 22.80 -21.31 -10.51
N VAL A 278 23.67 -21.66 -11.46
CA VAL A 278 23.93 -23.08 -11.78
C VAL A 278 24.56 -23.80 -10.58
N ALA A 279 25.50 -23.16 -9.87
CA ALA A 279 26.11 -23.72 -8.66
C ALA A 279 25.09 -23.84 -7.50
N ALA A 280 24.28 -22.81 -7.29
CA ALA A 280 23.22 -22.80 -6.30
C ALA A 280 22.18 -23.90 -6.57
N ASN A 281 21.71 -24.02 -7.82
CA ASN A 281 20.73 -25.02 -8.24
C ASN A 281 21.23 -26.47 -8.08
N LYS A 282 22.55 -26.71 -8.16
CA LYS A 282 23.13 -28.04 -7.86
C LYS A 282 23.07 -28.34 -6.37
N THR A 283 23.41 -27.35 -5.54
CA THR A 283 23.40 -27.48 -4.08
C THR A 283 21.98 -27.60 -3.55
N SER A 284 21.05 -26.78 -4.04
CA SER A 284 19.67 -26.80 -3.58
C SER A 284 18.89 -28.02 -4.05
N ALA A 285 19.32 -28.68 -5.12
CA ALA A 285 18.73 -29.95 -5.55
C ALA A 285 18.93 -31.08 -4.53
N THR A 286 19.96 -31.01 -3.67
CA THR A 286 20.20 -32.03 -2.65
C THR A 286 19.46 -31.78 -1.35
N LEU A 287 18.81 -30.62 -1.19
CA LEU A 287 18.11 -30.25 0.04
C LEU A 287 16.69 -30.81 0.06
N SER A 288 16.30 -31.42 1.17
CA SER A 288 14.90 -31.72 1.46
C SER A 288 14.12 -30.45 1.79
N GLN A 289 12.78 -30.52 1.69
CA GLN A 289 11.93 -29.41 2.11
C GLN A 289 12.05 -29.10 3.61
N GLN A 290 12.28 -30.14 4.43
CA GLN A 290 12.47 -29.98 5.87
C GLN A 290 13.73 -29.16 6.18
N GLU A 291 14.83 -29.40 5.46
CA GLU A 291 16.06 -28.63 5.60
C GLU A 291 15.90 -27.18 5.16
N ILE A 292 15.17 -26.93 4.06
CA ILE A 292 14.86 -25.56 3.62
C ILE A 292 14.07 -24.82 4.70
N ASN A 293 12.99 -25.42 5.19
CA ASN A 293 12.16 -24.81 6.23
C ASN A 293 12.94 -24.60 7.54
N ALA A 294 13.89 -25.48 7.87
CA ALA A 294 14.73 -25.31 9.04
C ALA A 294 15.70 -24.13 8.88
N ARG A 295 16.35 -24.00 7.71
CA ARG A 295 17.23 -22.88 7.39
C ARG A 295 16.48 -21.55 7.36
N ASP A 296 15.27 -21.57 6.83
CA ASP A 296 14.41 -20.39 6.75
C ASP A 296 13.95 -19.92 8.14
N LYS A 297 13.50 -20.84 9.01
CA LYS A 297 13.21 -20.51 10.41
C LYS A 297 14.40 -19.93 11.15
N GLN A 298 15.60 -20.48 10.94
CA GLN A 298 16.82 -19.96 11.54
C GLN A 298 17.12 -18.54 11.03
N TRP A 299 16.92 -18.29 9.73
CA TRP A 299 17.07 -16.95 9.15
C TRP A 299 16.09 -15.95 9.73
N ILE A 300 14.81 -16.29 9.82
CA ILE A 300 13.77 -15.44 10.40
C ILE A 300 14.09 -15.08 11.85
N HIS A 301 14.54 -16.06 12.63
CA HIS A 301 14.96 -15.83 14.02
C HIS A 301 16.17 -14.87 14.10
N ALA A 302 17.20 -15.13 13.31
CA ALA A 302 18.39 -14.30 13.21
C ALA A 302 18.05 -12.85 12.80
N PHE A 303 17.13 -12.67 11.84
CA PHE A 303 16.62 -11.37 11.43
C PHE A 303 15.93 -10.63 12.59
N ALA A 304 15.05 -11.32 13.32
CA ALA A 304 14.33 -10.73 14.45
C ALA A 304 15.26 -10.31 15.61
N GLU A 305 16.38 -11.01 15.81
CA GLU A 305 17.38 -10.70 16.83
C GLU A 305 18.46 -9.70 16.36
N ASN A 306 18.45 -9.31 15.09
CA ASN A 306 19.55 -8.57 14.43
C ASN A 306 20.91 -9.30 14.51
N ASP A 307 20.92 -10.64 14.58
CA ASP A 307 22.14 -11.46 14.54
C ASP A 307 22.40 -11.96 13.11
N PHE A 308 23.16 -11.18 12.35
CA PHE A 308 23.44 -11.46 10.95
C PHE A 308 24.64 -12.39 10.71
N ALA A 309 25.16 -13.06 11.75
CA ALA A 309 26.28 -14.00 11.60
C ALA A 309 25.91 -15.19 10.70
N TYR A 310 24.65 -15.64 10.75
CA TYR A 310 24.16 -16.75 9.94
C TYR A 310 24.05 -16.40 8.43
N SER A 311 23.69 -15.16 8.11
CA SER A 311 23.49 -14.69 6.73
C SER A 311 24.74 -14.05 6.12
N ILE A 312 25.80 -13.83 6.91
CA ILE A 312 27.00 -13.11 6.49
C ILE A 312 27.66 -13.71 5.24
N GLU A 313 27.69 -15.04 5.14
CA GLU A 313 28.29 -15.74 4.00
C GLU A 313 27.55 -15.41 2.71
N LEU A 314 26.22 -15.33 2.75
CA LEU A 314 25.38 -14.97 1.60
C LEU A 314 25.50 -13.48 1.26
N VAL A 315 25.48 -12.62 2.27
CA VAL A 315 25.59 -11.16 2.10
C VAL A 315 26.95 -10.76 1.51
N ASN A 316 28.03 -11.45 1.90
CA ASN A 316 29.39 -11.11 1.46
C ASN A 316 29.81 -11.76 0.13
N GLN A 317 28.93 -12.49 -0.54
CA GLN A 317 29.26 -13.07 -1.84
C GLN A 317 29.50 -12.00 -2.91
N PRO A 318 30.36 -12.27 -3.92
CA PRO A 318 30.61 -11.34 -5.02
C PRO A 318 29.33 -10.88 -5.73
N LEU A 319 28.38 -11.78 -5.98
CA LEU A 319 27.12 -11.43 -6.61
C LEU A 319 26.29 -10.47 -5.73
N SER A 320 26.22 -10.69 -4.41
CA SER A 320 25.56 -9.76 -3.48
C SER A 320 26.22 -8.37 -3.49
N ALA A 321 27.54 -8.30 -3.66
CA ALA A 321 28.24 -7.02 -3.83
C ALA A 321 27.87 -6.31 -5.15
N GLU A 322 27.72 -7.05 -6.26
CA GLU A 322 27.23 -6.51 -7.52
C GLU A 322 25.78 -6.00 -7.39
N LEU A 323 24.90 -6.72 -6.69
CA LEU A 323 23.52 -6.28 -6.44
C LEU A 323 23.47 -4.98 -5.62
N ARG A 324 24.34 -4.83 -4.62
CA ARG A 324 24.48 -3.57 -3.88
C ARG A 324 24.93 -2.42 -4.77
N GLU A 325 25.83 -2.69 -5.72
CA GLU A 325 26.25 -1.68 -6.69
C GLU A 325 25.13 -1.32 -7.66
N MET A 326 24.31 -2.28 -8.10
CA MET A 326 23.10 -2.01 -8.89
C MET A 326 22.14 -1.06 -8.18
N LYS A 327 21.88 -1.31 -6.89
CA LYS A 327 21.07 -0.42 -6.04
C LYS A 327 21.64 0.99 -6.00
N LYS A 328 22.96 1.14 -5.82
CA LYS A 328 23.65 2.45 -5.84
C LYS A 328 23.55 3.19 -7.18
N GLN A 329 23.51 2.47 -8.30
CA GLN A 329 23.39 3.04 -9.64
C GLN A 329 21.96 3.53 -9.99
N ALA A 330 20.97 3.19 -9.16
CA ALA A 330 19.59 3.62 -9.30
C ALA A 330 19.08 4.22 -7.97
N PRO A 331 19.75 5.29 -7.48
CA PRO A 331 19.47 5.84 -6.15
C PRO A 331 18.01 6.26 -6.05
N ASP A 332 17.42 5.97 -4.90
CA ASP A 332 16.02 6.23 -4.55
C ASP A 332 14.96 5.51 -5.37
N MET A 333 15.30 4.79 -6.45
CA MET A 333 14.32 4.01 -7.24
C MET A 333 14.33 2.54 -6.85
N ILE A 334 15.49 1.90 -6.81
CA ILE A 334 15.62 0.50 -6.40
C ILE A 334 15.95 0.47 -4.91
N THR A 335 15.11 -0.20 -4.12
CA THR A 335 15.25 -0.29 -2.66
C THR A 335 15.88 -1.59 -2.23
N GLU A 336 15.66 -2.67 -2.99
CA GLU A 336 16.26 -3.98 -2.77
C GLU A 336 16.36 -4.76 -4.09
N VAL A 337 17.28 -5.71 -4.14
CA VAL A 337 17.41 -6.71 -5.21
C VAL A 337 17.69 -8.06 -4.58
N ILE A 338 16.89 -9.05 -4.94
CA ILE A 338 17.01 -10.44 -4.50
C ILE A 338 17.15 -11.31 -5.73
N VAL A 339 18.12 -12.22 -5.72
CA VAL A 339 18.29 -13.25 -6.75
C VAL A 339 18.08 -14.60 -6.09
N THR A 340 17.12 -15.35 -6.60
CA THR A 340 16.77 -16.68 -6.10
C THR A 340 17.18 -17.76 -7.09
N ASP A 341 17.35 -18.98 -6.58
CA ASP A 341 17.47 -20.19 -7.40
C ASP A 341 16.10 -20.66 -7.92
N LYS A 342 16.06 -21.81 -8.60
CA LYS A 342 14.83 -22.39 -9.19
C LYS A 342 13.81 -22.88 -8.16
N ARG A 343 14.19 -22.95 -6.88
CA ARG A 343 13.33 -23.32 -5.75
C ARG A 343 12.94 -22.10 -4.91
N GLY A 344 13.40 -20.91 -5.28
CA GLY A 344 13.16 -19.67 -4.54
C GLY A 344 14.11 -19.45 -3.36
N LEU A 345 15.21 -20.21 -3.24
CA LEU A 345 16.20 -19.96 -2.18
C LEU A 345 17.06 -18.76 -2.55
N ASN A 346 17.33 -17.87 -1.60
CA ASN A 346 18.19 -16.73 -1.83
C ASN A 346 19.60 -17.19 -2.22
N VAL A 347 20.09 -16.66 -3.35
CA VAL A 347 21.45 -16.88 -3.86
C VAL A 347 22.30 -15.64 -3.64
N ALA A 348 21.70 -14.46 -3.83
CA ALA A 348 22.33 -13.18 -3.54
C ALA A 348 21.26 -12.14 -3.19
N ILE A 349 21.61 -11.22 -2.28
CA ILE A 349 20.73 -10.15 -1.81
C ILE A 349 21.49 -8.83 -1.73
N SER A 350 20.85 -7.71 -2.09
CA SER A 350 21.43 -6.38 -1.92
C SER A 350 21.36 -5.92 -0.47
N ASP A 351 20.27 -6.26 0.22
CA ASP A 351 19.96 -5.90 1.60
C ASP A 351 19.40 -7.13 2.32
N MET A 352 19.33 -7.06 3.65
CA MET A 352 18.83 -8.17 4.44
C MET A 352 17.33 -8.40 4.18
N THR A 353 16.97 -9.64 3.87
CA THR A 353 15.58 -10.08 3.72
C THR A 353 15.05 -10.64 5.04
N SER A 354 13.73 -10.54 5.25
CA SER A 354 13.07 -11.10 6.45
C SER A 354 13.16 -12.62 6.54
N ASP A 355 13.30 -13.27 5.39
CA ASP A 355 13.25 -14.71 5.19
C ASP A 355 14.29 -15.13 4.13
N TYR A 356 14.65 -16.41 4.15
CA TYR A 356 15.67 -16.98 3.26
C TYR A 356 15.04 -17.63 2.04
N TRP A 357 13.84 -18.19 2.20
CA TRP A 357 13.11 -18.87 1.15
C TRP A 357 11.99 -17.97 0.63
N GLN A 358 11.96 -17.75 -0.68
CA GLN A 358 10.98 -16.91 -1.38
C GLN A 358 10.08 -17.76 -2.28
N GLY A 359 10.25 -19.09 -2.29
CA GLY A 359 9.65 -19.98 -3.29
C GLY A 359 8.16 -20.22 -3.12
N ASP A 360 7.64 -19.94 -1.92
CA ASP A 360 6.23 -19.94 -1.57
C ASP A 360 5.56 -18.57 -1.75
N GLU A 361 6.33 -17.51 -2.03
CA GLU A 361 5.82 -16.16 -2.21
C GLU A 361 5.27 -15.92 -3.63
N GLU A 362 4.22 -15.10 -3.73
CA GLU A 362 3.61 -14.74 -5.01
C GLU A 362 4.60 -14.12 -5.99
N LYS A 363 5.54 -13.29 -5.50
CA LYS A 363 6.56 -12.62 -6.31
C LYS A 363 7.47 -13.61 -7.04
N PHE A 364 7.70 -14.80 -6.47
CA PHE A 364 8.42 -15.89 -7.12
C PHE A 364 7.49 -16.73 -7.99
N ILE A 365 6.38 -17.22 -7.42
CA ILE A 365 5.44 -18.14 -8.08
C ILE A 365 4.91 -17.55 -9.39
N ARG A 366 4.59 -16.25 -9.40
CA ARG A 366 4.05 -15.57 -10.58
C ARG A 366 5.10 -15.31 -11.66
N ALA A 367 6.39 -15.31 -11.32
CA ALA A 367 7.49 -14.98 -12.23
C ALA A 367 8.27 -16.19 -12.74
N TYR A 368 8.48 -17.20 -11.89
CA TYR A 368 9.21 -18.40 -12.27
C TYR A 368 8.56 -19.09 -13.46
N ASN A 369 9.39 -19.49 -14.42
CA ASN A 369 8.98 -20.16 -15.66
C ASN A 369 8.01 -19.35 -16.56
N LYS A 370 7.92 -18.02 -16.39
CA LYS A 370 7.26 -17.12 -17.35
C LYS A 370 8.18 -16.77 -18.51
N PRO A 371 7.66 -16.35 -19.68
CA PRO A 371 8.48 -15.96 -20.82
C PRO A 371 9.64 -15.05 -20.43
N ALA A 372 10.82 -15.23 -21.01
CA ALA A 372 12.05 -14.57 -20.60
C ALA A 372 11.98 -13.03 -20.60
N ASN A 373 11.09 -12.43 -21.38
CA ASN A 373 10.86 -10.98 -21.45
C ASN A 373 9.74 -10.48 -20.49
N SER A 374 9.24 -11.34 -19.60
CA SER A 374 8.16 -10.97 -18.68
C SER A 374 8.69 -10.09 -17.55
N LEU A 375 7.95 -9.02 -17.26
CA LEU A 375 8.09 -8.22 -16.05
C LEU A 375 6.79 -8.35 -15.25
N ILE A 376 6.88 -9.01 -14.09
CA ILE A 376 5.73 -9.27 -13.23
C ILE A 376 5.65 -8.19 -12.16
N PHE A 377 4.48 -7.59 -12.03
CA PHE A 377 4.17 -6.58 -11.03
C PHE A 377 3.46 -7.26 -9.86
N GLY A 378 4.04 -7.07 -8.67
CA GLY A 378 3.38 -7.35 -7.39
C GLY A 378 2.48 -6.20 -6.97
N ASP A 379 1.98 -6.31 -5.74
CA ASP A 379 1.19 -5.27 -5.13
C ASP A 379 2.09 -4.19 -4.51
N ILE A 380 1.55 -2.98 -4.39
CA ILE A 380 2.13 -1.87 -3.66
C ILE A 380 1.90 -2.13 -2.16
N SER A 381 2.99 -2.12 -1.39
CA SER A 381 2.94 -2.11 0.07
C SER A 381 3.30 -0.73 0.58
N TYR A 382 2.64 -0.30 1.67
CA TYR A 382 2.95 0.96 2.34
C TYR A 382 3.77 0.67 3.60
N ASP A 383 4.99 1.20 3.66
CA ASP A 383 5.82 1.15 4.86
C ASP A 383 5.51 2.36 5.74
N GLU A 384 4.82 2.13 6.87
CA GLU A 384 4.43 3.19 7.81
C GLU A 384 5.64 3.92 8.43
N SER A 385 6.79 3.26 8.56
CA SER A 385 7.99 3.81 9.21
C SER A 385 8.71 4.81 8.31
N THR A 386 8.85 4.47 7.03
CA THR A 386 9.51 5.34 6.03
C THR A 386 8.52 6.20 5.26
N LYS A 387 7.21 5.92 5.40
CA LYS A 387 6.10 6.52 4.64
C LYS A 387 6.30 6.40 3.14
N ARG A 388 6.83 5.26 2.69
CA ARG A 388 7.13 4.97 1.27
C ARG A 388 6.23 3.88 0.74
N PHE A 389 5.97 3.95 -0.55
CA PHE A 389 5.26 2.91 -1.30
C PHE A 389 6.28 2.02 -2.00
N GLN A 390 6.30 0.75 -1.63
CA GLN A 390 7.17 -0.26 -2.21
C GLN A 390 6.39 -1.13 -3.19
N LEU A 391 6.88 -1.22 -4.41
CA LEU A 391 6.38 -2.12 -5.45
C LEU A 391 7.42 -3.21 -5.68
N GLN A 392 6.96 -4.47 -5.73
CA GLN A 392 7.81 -5.58 -6.14
C GLN A 392 7.71 -5.82 -7.64
N LEU A 393 8.86 -5.92 -8.30
CA LEU A 393 8.99 -6.32 -9.70
C LEU A 393 9.79 -7.62 -9.78
N SER A 394 9.25 -8.63 -10.45
CA SER A 394 9.93 -9.91 -10.62
C SER A 394 10.16 -10.25 -12.08
N VAL A 395 11.35 -10.76 -12.39
CA VAL A 395 11.73 -11.23 -13.73
C VAL A 395 12.31 -12.63 -13.67
N PRO A 396 11.96 -13.52 -14.62
CA PRO A 396 12.55 -14.83 -14.69
C PRO A 396 13.99 -14.77 -15.23
N LEU A 397 14.83 -15.65 -14.72
CA LEU A 397 16.21 -15.84 -15.15
C LEU A 397 16.34 -17.17 -15.88
N TYR A 398 17.08 -17.15 -17.01
CA TYR A 398 17.25 -18.28 -17.90
C TYR A 398 18.71 -18.46 -18.28
N THR A 399 19.13 -19.69 -18.61
CA THR A 399 20.43 -19.93 -19.25
C THR A 399 20.49 -19.28 -20.63
N ILE A 400 21.64 -18.70 -20.98
CA ILE A 400 21.80 -17.96 -22.25
C ILE A 400 21.64 -18.87 -23.47
N GLN A 401 22.15 -20.10 -23.40
CA GLN A 401 22.20 -21.00 -24.56
C GLN A 401 20.96 -21.87 -24.72
N LYS A 402 20.47 -22.45 -23.62
CA LYS A 402 19.40 -23.47 -23.64
C LYS A 402 18.03 -22.92 -23.26
N PHE A 403 17.95 -21.68 -22.77
CA PHE A 403 16.72 -21.09 -22.25
C PHE A 403 16.08 -21.97 -21.16
N GLU A 404 16.89 -22.58 -20.31
CA GLU A 404 16.45 -23.35 -19.14
C GLU A 404 16.24 -22.40 -17.95
N PRO A 405 15.15 -22.54 -17.17
CA PRO A 405 14.87 -21.65 -16.04
C PRO A 405 15.89 -21.86 -14.92
N LEU A 406 16.49 -20.76 -14.45
CA LEU A 406 17.51 -20.75 -13.40
C LEU A 406 16.98 -20.27 -12.05
N GLY A 407 15.97 -19.42 -12.06
CA GLY A 407 15.46 -18.75 -10.87
C GLY A 407 14.74 -17.44 -11.21
N VAL A 408 14.65 -16.55 -10.23
CA VAL A 408 13.95 -15.27 -10.36
C VAL A 408 14.84 -14.16 -9.79
N MET A 409 14.84 -13.00 -10.45
CA MET A 409 15.36 -11.76 -9.89
C MET A 409 14.19 -10.87 -9.49
N ILE A 410 14.20 -10.43 -8.24
CA ILE A 410 13.13 -9.66 -7.61
C ILE A 410 13.72 -8.31 -7.23
N PHE A 411 13.01 -7.24 -7.54
CA PHE A 411 13.37 -5.87 -7.23
C PHE A 411 12.29 -5.27 -6.34
N GLY A 412 12.69 -4.70 -5.21
CA GLY A 412 11.85 -3.72 -4.52
C GLY A 412 12.11 -2.35 -5.11
N VAL A 413 11.04 -1.61 -5.37
CA VAL A 413 11.07 -0.33 -6.06
C VAL A 413 10.25 0.69 -5.28
N ASP A 414 10.82 1.87 -5.06
CA ASP A 414 10.04 3.02 -4.61
C ASP A 414 9.24 3.55 -5.81
N VAL A 415 7.94 3.21 -5.83
CA VAL A 415 7.08 3.45 -7.01
C VAL A 415 6.79 4.94 -7.22
N GLU A 416 6.83 5.77 -6.17
CA GLU A 416 6.69 7.21 -6.33
C GLU A 416 7.93 7.81 -7.00
N LYS A 417 9.12 7.39 -6.56
CA LYS A 417 10.39 7.83 -7.16
C LYS A 417 10.47 7.38 -8.61
N VAL A 418 10.23 6.09 -8.84
CA VAL A 418 9.50 5.53 -9.98
C VAL A 418 8.93 6.52 -11.00
N LEU A 419 7.65 6.79 -10.77
CA LEU A 419 6.75 7.54 -11.62
C LEU A 419 7.10 9.04 -11.66
N SER A 420 7.79 9.58 -10.65
CA SER A 420 8.25 10.98 -10.66
C SER A 420 9.30 11.29 -11.73
N GLN A 421 10.00 10.27 -12.25
CA GLN A 421 10.97 10.41 -13.33
C GLN A 421 10.33 10.39 -14.72
N VAL A 422 9.04 10.07 -14.81
CA VAL A 422 8.28 10.12 -16.06
C VAL A 422 8.07 11.58 -16.44
N GLN A 423 8.46 11.94 -17.66
CA GLN A 423 8.31 13.30 -18.19
C GLN A 423 7.04 13.45 -19.02
#